data_AF-A0A960CJH2-F1
#
_entry.id   AF-A0A960CJH2-F1
#
_cell.length_a   1.000
_cell.length_b   1.000
_cell.length_c   1.000
_cell.angle_alpha   90.00
_cell.angle_beta   90.00
_cell.angle_gamma   90.00
#
_symmetry.space_group_name_H-M   'P 1'
#
loop_
_entity.id
_entity.type
_entity.pdbx_description
1 polymer ?
#
loop_
_entity_poly.entity_id
_entity_poly.type
_entity_poly.pdbx_seq_one_letter_code
_entity_poly.pdbx_strand_id
1 'polypeptide(L)'
;MPIDLDVALGAELEPIEFSWTSSDVQLYHLGLGAGADPMDPRELRYLVDKTPQVLPTFGNVAASFHMTEPPEVKFPGIDIELGKVLHASEAVTVPAPLPPSGTARSVQRFTEIWDKGKA
;
A
#
# COMPACT_ATOMS: atom_id res chain seq x y z
N MET A 1 -24.07 -6.55 -8.95
CA MET A 1 -23.80 -6.16 -7.57
C MET A 1 -23.94 -4.66 -7.52
N PRO A 2 -24.97 -4.12 -6.87
CA PRO A 2 -25.21 -2.68 -6.95
C PRO A 2 -24.20 -1.96 -6.06
N ILE A 3 -23.30 -1.21 -6.68
CA ILE A 3 -22.53 -0.16 -6.01
C ILE A 3 -23.41 1.08 -6.04
N ASP A 4 -23.66 1.69 -4.87
CA ASP A 4 -24.34 2.98 -4.78
C ASP A 4 -23.33 4.10 -5.05
N LEU A 5 -23.42 4.71 -6.24
CA LEU A 5 -22.45 5.69 -6.71
C LEU A 5 -22.46 6.98 -5.88
N ASP A 6 -23.65 7.45 -5.50
CA ASP A 6 -23.78 8.72 -4.77
C ASP A 6 -23.19 8.59 -3.37
N VAL A 7 -23.44 7.45 -2.71
CA VAL A 7 -22.86 7.15 -1.40
C VAL A 7 -21.35 6.91 -1.49
N ALA A 8 -20.89 6.12 -2.47
CA ALA A 8 -19.48 5.75 -2.58
C ALA A 8 -18.58 6.92 -2.97
N LEU A 9 -18.97 7.73 -3.96
CA LEU A 9 -18.17 8.88 -4.39
C LEU A 9 -18.18 10.02 -3.37
N GLY A 10 -19.23 10.13 -2.56
CA GLY A 10 -19.34 11.08 -1.46
C GLY A 10 -18.75 10.61 -0.13
N ALA A 11 -18.20 9.39 -0.07
CA ALA A 11 -17.72 8.80 1.18
C ALA A 11 -16.45 9.49 1.70
N GLU A 12 -16.50 9.93 2.96
CA GLU A 12 -15.31 10.26 3.73
C GLU A 12 -14.87 9.01 4.51
N LEU A 13 -13.64 8.54 4.24
CA LEU A 13 -13.06 7.39 4.93
C LEU A 13 -12.18 7.88 6.08
N GLU A 14 -12.28 7.22 7.22
CA GLU A 14 -11.48 7.53 8.39
C GLU A 14 -9.98 7.41 8.07
N PRO A 15 -9.15 8.42 8.39
CA PRO A 15 -7.73 8.33 8.17
C PRO A 15 -7.08 7.21 8.98
N ILE A 16 -6.07 6.57 8.40
CA ILE A 16 -5.27 5.57 9.10
C ILE A 16 -3.99 6.26 9.58
N GLU A 17 -3.77 6.33 10.89
CA GLU A 17 -2.48 6.71 11.47
C GLU A 17 -1.59 5.47 11.59
N PHE A 18 -0.34 5.58 11.13
CA PHE A 18 0.58 4.45 11.14
C PHE A 18 2.02 4.91 11.32
N SER A 19 2.87 3.95 11.69
CA SER A 19 4.32 4.12 11.84
C SER A 19 5.06 2.94 11.24
N TRP A 20 6.27 3.19 10.76
CA TRP A 20 7.17 2.12 10.31
C TRP A 20 8.57 2.32 10.86
N THR A 21 9.29 1.23 10.91
CA THR A 21 10.69 1.14 11.30
C THR A 21 11.56 0.72 10.11
N SER A 22 12.88 0.79 10.28
CA SER A 22 13.81 0.29 9.27
C SER A 22 13.65 -1.22 9.04
N SER A 23 13.25 -1.97 10.06
CA SER A 23 13.02 -3.41 9.95
C SER A 23 11.83 -3.72 9.04
N ASP A 24 10.78 -2.91 9.06
CA ASP A 24 9.62 -3.05 8.17
C ASP A 24 10.02 -2.83 6.72
N VAL A 25 10.80 -1.79 6.46
CA VAL A 25 11.37 -1.49 5.15
C VAL A 25 12.26 -2.62 4.65
N GLN A 26 13.15 -3.13 5.50
CA GLN A 26 14.03 -4.24 5.14
C GLN A 26 13.25 -5.52 4.85
N LEU A 27 12.22 -5.82 5.66
CA LEU A 27 11.34 -6.97 5.43
C LEU A 27 10.61 -6.85 4.09
N TYR A 28 10.12 -5.65 3.76
CA TYR A 28 9.56 -5.37 2.44
C TYR A 28 10.57 -5.64 1.31
N HIS A 29 11.80 -5.13 1.44
CA HIS A 29 12.84 -5.36 0.43
C HIS A 29 13.19 -6.84 0.27
N LEU A 30 13.30 -7.60 1.37
CA LEU A 30 13.50 -9.04 1.34
C LEU A 30 12.35 -9.76 0.63
N GLY A 31 11.10 -9.33 0.87
CA GLY A 31 9.92 -9.84 0.16
C GLY A 31 9.96 -9.61 -1.35
N LEU A 32 10.66 -8.57 -1.81
CA LEU A 32 10.90 -8.30 -3.24
C LEU A 32 12.15 -9.02 -3.80
N GLY A 33 12.92 -9.70 -2.95
CA GLY A 33 14.13 -10.42 -3.35
C GLY A 33 15.43 -9.62 -3.26
N ALA A 34 15.43 -8.44 -2.64
CA ALA A 34 16.67 -7.69 -2.41
C ALA A 34 17.64 -8.47 -1.52
N GLY A 35 18.94 -8.40 -1.80
CA GLY A 35 19.97 -9.13 -1.06
C GLY A 35 20.17 -10.58 -1.49
N ALA A 36 19.61 -10.99 -2.64
CA ALA A 36 19.82 -12.33 -3.19
C ALA A 36 21.31 -12.66 -3.42
N ASP A 37 22.10 -11.65 -3.83
CA ASP A 37 23.57 -11.69 -3.73
C ASP A 37 24.02 -10.90 -2.48
N PRO A 38 24.45 -11.58 -1.40
CA PRO A 38 24.86 -10.90 -0.18
C PRO A 38 26.21 -10.18 -0.30
N MET A 39 26.91 -10.32 -1.44
CA MET A 39 28.19 -9.67 -1.70
C MET A 39 28.07 -8.46 -2.62
N ASP A 40 26.91 -8.22 -3.25
CA ASP A 40 26.69 -7.05 -4.11
C ASP A 40 26.36 -5.80 -3.28
N PRO A 41 27.22 -4.76 -3.25
CA PRO A 41 26.93 -3.53 -2.51
C PRO A 41 25.66 -2.81 -2.99
N ARG A 42 25.23 -3.04 -4.23
CA ARG A 42 23.99 -2.46 -4.79
C ARG A 42 22.74 -3.08 -4.18
N GLU A 43 22.81 -4.35 -3.79
CA GLU A 43 21.76 -5.07 -3.08
C GLU A 43 21.77 -4.71 -1.60
N LEU A 44 22.96 -4.69 -0.98
CA LEU A 44 23.14 -4.43 0.44
C LEU A 44 22.61 -3.06 0.90
N ARG A 45 22.60 -2.03 0.03
CA ARG A 45 22.05 -0.70 0.37
C ARG A 45 20.59 -0.72 0.80
N TYR A 46 19.81 -1.74 0.39
CA TYR A 46 18.41 -1.92 0.77
C TYR A 46 18.25 -2.61 2.14
N LEU A 47 19.33 -3.19 2.67
CA LEU A 47 19.35 -4.00 3.89
C LEU A 47 20.27 -3.43 4.98
N VAL A 48 20.87 -2.25 4.75
CA VAL A 48 21.69 -1.57 5.76
C VAL A 48 20.87 -1.33 7.01
N ASP A 49 21.46 -1.65 8.17
CA ASP A 49 20.80 -1.47 9.45
C ASP A 49 20.47 0.01 9.70
N LYS A 50 19.23 0.29 10.12
CA LYS A 50 18.66 1.62 10.45
C LYS A 50 18.55 2.63 9.30
N THR A 51 19.39 2.55 8.29
CA THR A 51 19.42 3.50 7.16
C THR A 51 19.32 2.80 5.79
N PRO A 52 18.39 1.86 5.58
CA PRO A 52 18.19 1.29 4.25
C PRO A 52 17.73 2.39 3.29
N GLN A 53 18.20 2.33 2.05
CA GLN A 53 17.57 3.11 0.98
C GLN A 53 16.16 2.56 0.75
N VAL A 54 15.12 3.39 0.86
CA VAL A 54 13.73 2.95 0.74
C VAL A 54 13.27 2.98 -0.72
N LEU A 55 12.72 1.86 -1.22
CA LEU A 55 12.08 1.84 -2.53
C LEU A 55 10.77 2.66 -2.50
N PRO A 56 10.48 3.50 -3.51
CA PRO A 56 9.24 4.30 -3.56
C PRO A 56 7.97 3.47 -3.37
N THR A 57 7.97 2.24 -3.86
CA THR A 57 6.84 1.29 -3.78
C THR A 57 6.51 0.83 -2.37
N PHE A 58 7.41 1.03 -1.38
CA PHE A 58 7.10 0.81 0.03
C PHE A 58 5.91 1.66 0.49
N GLY A 59 5.76 2.86 -0.08
CA GLY A 59 4.62 3.74 0.20
C GLY A 59 3.26 3.10 -0.03
N ASN A 60 3.17 2.10 -0.92
CA ASN A 60 1.92 1.40 -1.19
C ASN A 60 1.49 0.45 -0.06
N VAL A 61 2.44 -0.07 0.71
CA VAL A 61 2.19 -1.06 1.76
C VAL A 61 2.36 -0.50 3.17
N ALA A 62 2.94 0.69 3.31
CA ALA A 62 3.34 1.23 4.62
C ALA A 62 2.16 1.36 5.60
N ALA A 63 0.99 1.79 5.12
CA ALA A 63 -0.20 1.95 5.97
C ALA A 63 -0.79 0.61 6.44
N SER A 64 -0.65 -0.45 5.64
CA SER A 64 -1.21 -1.77 5.91
C SER A 64 -0.19 -2.79 6.43
N PHE A 65 1.06 -2.38 6.63
CA PHE A 65 2.18 -3.30 6.84
C PHE A 65 2.02 -4.16 8.10
N HIS A 66 1.37 -3.62 9.13
CA HIS A 66 1.09 -4.31 10.40
C HIS A 66 -0.39 -4.71 10.56
N MET A 67 -1.21 -4.58 9.51
CA MET A 67 -2.59 -5.05 9.56
C MET A 67 -2.62 -6.57 9.46
N THR A 68 -3.22 -7.22 10.45
CA THR A 68 -3.33 -8.69 10.51
C THR A 68 -4.72 -9.19 10.16
N GLU A 69 -5.72 -8.32 10.19
CA GLU A 69 -7.08 -8.66 9.79
C GLU A 69 -7.15 -8.88 8.27
N PRO A 70 -7.91 -9.89 7.80
CA PRO A 70 -8.16 -10.07 6.38
C PRO A 70 -8.75 -8.80 5.76
N PRO A 71 -8.31 -8.39 4.56
CA PRO A 71 -8.91 -7.24 3.90
C PRO A 71 -10.36 -7.55 3.52
N GLU A 72 -11.21 -6.52 3.51
CA GLU A 72 -12.58 -6.59 3.01
C GLU A 72 -12.79 -5.50 1.96
N VAL A 73 -13.70 -5.72 1.01
CA VAL A 73 -14.12 -4.70 0.04
C VAL A 73 -15.49 -4.18 0.45
N LYS A 74 -15.50 -3.56 1.63
CA LYS A 74 -16.71 -3.03 2.27
C LYS A 74 -16.50 -1.59 2.68
N PHE A 75 -17.20 -0.70 2.02
CA PHE A 75 -17.14 0.74 2.20
C PHE A 75 -18.56 1.34 2.08
N PRO A 76 -18.80 2.61 2.44
CA PRO A 76 -20.08 3.23 2.17
C PRO A 76 -20.47 3.09 0.70
N GLY A 77 -21.65 2.50 0.43
CA GLY A 77 -22.15 2.24 -0.93
C GLY A 77 -21.49 1.06 -1.67
N ILE A 78 -20.53 0.35 -1.06
CA ILE A 78 -19.78 -0.76 -1.68
C ILE A 78 -19.79 -1.97 -0.74
N ASP A 79 -20.33 -3.10 -1.21
CA ASP A 79 -20.23 -4.39 -0.53
C ASP A 79 -19.93 -5.47 -1.59
N ILE A 80 -18.66 -5.85 -1.69
CA ILE A 80 -18.15 -6.77 -2.71
C ILE A 80 -17.43 -7.95 -2.05
N GLU A 81 -17.74 -9.15 -2.54
CA GLU A 81 -17.00 -10.35 -2.19
C GLU A 81 -15.54 -10.24 -2.69
N LEU A 82 -14.57 -10.17 -1.76
CA LEU A 82 -13.14 -10.00 -2.09
C LEU A 82 -12.64 -11.04 -3.10
N GLY A 83 -13.12 -12.29 -3.03
CA GLY A 83 -12.74 -13.36 -3.96
C GLY A 83 -13.09 -13.09 -5.43
N LYS A 84 -13.92 -12.08 -5.71
CA LYS A 84 -14.29 -11.63 -7.07
C LYS A 84 -13.57 -10.35 -7.50
N VAL A 85 -12.60 -9.87 -6.71
CA VAL A 85 -11.88 -8.62 -6.96
C VAL A 85 -10.48 -8.91 -7.46
N LEU A 86 -10.10 -8.24 -8.55
CA LEU A 86 -8.74 -8.21 -9.06
C LEU A 86 -8.16 -6.82 -8.86
N HIS A 87 -6.97 -6.74 -8.26
CA HIS A 87 -6.21 -5.50 -8.22
C HIS A 87 -5.58 -5.24 -9.59
N ALA A 88 -6.24 -4.42 -10.40
CA ALA A 88 -5.95 -4.30 -11.83
C ALA A 88 -4.74 -3.40 -12.16
N SER A 89 -4.53 -2.33 -11.41
CA SER A 89 -3.50 -1.33 -11.68
C SER A 89 -3.12 -0.57 -10.43
N GLU A 90 -1.86 -0.17 -10.34
CA GLU A 90 -1.29 0.58 -9.22
C GLU A 90 -0.43 1.73 -9.76
N ALA A 91 -0.43 2.87 -9.08
CA ALA A 91 0.40 4.01 -9.43
C ALA A 91 0.91 4.72 -8.17
N VAL A 92 2.23 4.83 -8.05
CA VAL A 92 2.89 5.43 -6.89
C VAL A 92 3.61 6.70 -7.31
N THR A 93 3.31 7.81 -6.64
CA THR A 93 4.02 9.09 -6.78
C THR A 93 4.65 9.45 -5.45
N VAL A 94 5.96 9.68 -5.45
CA VAL A 94 6.75 9.99 -4.25
C VAL A 94 7.44 11.35 -4.44
N PRO A 95 6.96 12.43 -3.82
CA PRO A 95 7.49 13.78 -4.04
C PRO A 95 8.86 14.00 -3.38
N ALA A 96 9.22 13.19 -2.39
CA ALA A 96 10.52 13.22 -1.71
C ALA A 96 10.88 11.81 -1.23
N PRO A 97 12.18 11.46 -1.08
CA PRO A 97 12.59 10.15 -0.60
C PRO A 97 11.89 9.76 0.70
N LEU A 98 11.37 8.53 0.76
CA LEU A 98 10.77 7.99 1.99
C LEU A 98 11.86 7.75 3.03
N PRO A 99 11.67 8.18 4.30
CA PRO A 99 12.64 7.93 5.35
C PRO A 99 12.62 6.46 5.79
N PRO A 100 13.73 5.93 6.33
CA PRO A 100 13.84 4.53 6.76
C PRO A 100 12.93 4.20 7.95
N SER A 101 12.48 5.20 8.69
CA SER A 101 11.48 5.09 9.76
C SER A 101 10.67 6.37 9.82
N GLY A 102 9.44 6.29 10.32
CA GLY A 102 8.58 7.46 10.41
C GLY A 102 7.18 7.15 10.90
N THR A 103 6.39 8.22 10.98
CA THR A 103 4.95 8.19 11.19
C THR A 103 4.27 8.93 10.06
N ALA A 104 3.06 8.49 9.69
CA ALA A 104 2.26 9.15 8.66
C ALA A 104 0.77 8.91 8.88
N ARG A 105 -0.02 9.62 8.08
CA ARG A 105 -1.48 9.51 8.02
C ARG A 105 -1.89 9.21 6.58
N SER A 106 -2.56 8.08 6.38
CA SER A 106 -3.14 7.69 5.09
C SER A 106 -4.56 8.23 4.99
N VAL A 107 -4.88 8.85 3.86
CA VAL A 107 -6.23 9.32 3.53
C VAL A 107 -6.62 8.70 2.20
N GLN A 108 -7.75 8.02 2.19
CA GLN A 108 -8.26 7.30 1.03
C GLN A 108 -9.54 7.97 0.53
N ARG A 109 -9.77 7.93 -0.78
CA ARG A 109 -11.00 8.41 -1.41
C ARG A 109 -11.29 7.60 -2.66
N PHE A 110 -12.56 7.40 -2.96
CA PHE A 110 -12.97 6.94 -4.28
C PHE A 110 -12.90 8.12 -5.24
N THR A 111 -12.07 8.01 -6.28
CA THR A 111 -11.91 9.08 -7.27
C THR A 111 -12.91 8.94 -8.39
N GLU A 112 -13.10 7.72 -8.89
CA GLU A 112 -14.02 7.38 -9.98
C GLU A 112 -14.51 5.94 -9.84
N ILE A 113 -15.68 5.64 -10.40
CA ILE A 113 -16.24 4.30 -10.49
C ILE A 113 -16.76 4.10 -11.91
N TRP A 114 -16.29 3.04 -12.58
CA TRP A 114 -16.57 2.78 -13.98
C TRP A 114 -17.17 1.39 -14.17
N ASP A 115 -18.32 1.31 -14.84
CA ASP A 115 -18.83 0.04 -15.38
C ASP A 115 -18.12 -0.26 -16.70
N LYS A 116 -17.22 -1.25 -16.68
CA LYS A 116 -16.49 -1.69 -17.87
C LYS A 116 -17.32 -2.63 -18.76
N GLY A 117 -18.58 -2.90 -18.42
CA GLY A 117 -19.43 -3.87 -19.09
C GLY A 117 -19.04 -5.30 -18.72
N LYS A 118 -18.90 -6.18 -19.71
CA LYS A 118 -18.43 -7.54 -19.49
C LYS A 118 -16.90 -7.59 -19.58
N ALA A 119 -16.28 -8.15 -18.53
CA ALA A 119 -14.90 -8.63 -18.56
C ALA A 119 -14.86 -10.08 -19.07
#